data_AF-A0A392T5X6-F1
#
_entry.id   AF-A0A392T5X6-F1
#
_cell.length_a   1.000
_cell.length_b   1.000
_cell.length_c   1.000
_cell.angle_alpha   90.00
_cell.angle_beta   90.00
_cell.angle_gamma   90.00
#
_symmetry.space_group_name_H-M   'P 1'
#
loop_
_entity.id
_entity.type
_entity.pdbx_description
1 polymer ?
#
loop_
_entity_poly.entity_id
_entity_poly.type
_entity_poly.pdbx_seq_one_letter_code
_entity_poly.pdbx_strand_id
1 'polypeptide(L)' 'MAKELKLIEEFRDLSLVCQRTPISVKVGMLKLTNDFLEEVVEKQKYDARLLKYKTLIEQGKKVDI' A
#
# COMPACT_ATOMS: atom_id res chain seq x y z
N MET A 1 -25.09 -2.89 14.55
CA MET A 1 -23.79 -3.25 15.17
C MET A 1 -23.13 -4.47 14.53
N ALA A 2 -23.62 -5.71 14.68
CA ALA A 2 -22.94 -6.90 14.13
C ALA A 2 -22.88 -6.95 12.57
N LYS A 3 -23.92 -6.44 11.89
CA LYS A 3 -23.94 -6.38 10.41
C LYS A 3 -23.04 -5.29 9.83
N GLU A 4 -22.89 -4.16 10.53
CA GLU A 4 -21.97 -3.07 10.14
C GLU A 4 -20.52 -3.46 10.32
N LEU A 5 -20.17 -4.14 11.42
CA LEU A 5 -18.81 -4.67 11.62
C LEU A 5 -18.41 -5.66 10.51
N LYS A 6 -19.34 -6.51 10.08
CA LYS A 6 -19.11 -7.49 9.01
C LYS A 6 -18.86 -6.83 7.65
N LEU A 7 -19.57 -5.73 7.37
CA LEU A 7 -19.30 -4.89 6.19
C LEU A 7 -17.90 -4.25 6.28
N ILE A 8 -17.51 -3.74 7.45
CA ILE A 8 -16.19 -3.14 7.66
C ILE A 8 -15.06 -4.17 7.48
N GLU A 9 -15.28 -5.44 7.83
CA GLU A 9 -14.34 -6.53 7.54
C GLU A 9 -14.17 -6.81 6.05
N GLU A 10 -15.26 -6.81 5.28
CA GLU A 10 -15.23 -6.94 3.81
C GLU A 10 -14.52 -5.74 3.13
N PHE A 11 -14.47 -4.60 3.81
CA PHE A 11 -13.79 -3.39 3.35
C PHE A 11 -12.36 -3.20 3.89
N ARG A 12 -11.80 -4.14 4.67
CA ARG A 12 -10.41 -3.97 5.17
C ARG A 12 -9.35 -3.99 4.06
N ASP A 13 -9.61 -4.69 2.97
CA ASP A 13 -8.78 -4.67 1.76
C ASP A 13 -9.09 -3.46 0.85
N LEU A 14 -10.10 -2.67 1.24
CA LEU A 14 -10.58 -1.53 0.50
C LEU A 14 -9.92 -0.25 1.00
N SER A 15 -8.76 0.06 0.45
CA SER A 15 -8.13 1.35 0.69
C SER A 15 -8.95 2.44 0.00
N LEU A 16 -9.59 3.30 0.79
CA LEU A 16 -10.32 4.45 0.28
C LEU A 16 -9.31 5.57 -0.06
N VAL A 17 -9.19 5.89 -1.35
CA VAL A 17 -8.27 6.93 -1.82
C VAL A 17 -9.04 8.23 -1.98
N CYS A 18 -8.59 9.29 -1.30
CA CYS A 18 -9.18 10.63 -1.39
C CYS A 18 -8.18 11.61 -2.02
N GLN A 19 -8.58 12.26 -3.10
CA GLN A 19 -7.83 13.36 -3.71
C GLN A 19 -8.61 14.67 -3.56
N ARG A 20 -8.06 15.61 -2.79
CA ARG A 20 -8.62 16.96 -2.67
C ARG A 20 -8.18 17.81 -3.87
N THR A 21 -9.14 18.47 -4.51
CA THR A 21 -8.91 19.52 -5.50
C THR A 21 -9.35 20.87 -4.90
N PRO A 22 -9.05 22.02 -5.53
CA PRO A 22 -9.47 23.31 -5.02
C PRO A 22 -10.99 23.46 -4.85
N ILE A 23 -11.78 22.69 -5.61
CA ILE A 23 -13.24 22.82 -5.69
C ILE A 23 -14.02 21.56 -5.30
N SER A 24 -13.36 20.41 -5.14
CA SER A 24 -14.04 19.13 -4.86
C SER A 24 -13.11 18.11 -4.22
N VAL A 25 -13.71 17.03 -3.71
CA VAL A 25 -12.98 15.84 -3.26
C VAL A 25 -13.37 14.68 -4.17
N LYS A 26 -12.36 14.04 -4.77
CA LYS A 26 -12.54 12.79 -5.50
C LYS A 26 -12.31 11.63 -4.54
N VAL A 27 -13.25 10.70 -4.49
CA VAL A 27 -13.14 9.49 -3.68
C VAL A 27 -13.09 8.30 -4.63
N GLY A 28 -12.12 7.43 -4.44
CA GLY A 28 -11.90 6.22 -5.22
C GLY A 28 -11.73 5.01 -4.33
N MET A 29 -12.05 3.85 -4.88
CA MET A 29 -11.94 2.57 -4.22
C MET A 29 -10.76 1.81 -4.80
N LEU A 30 -9.75 1.50 -3.98
CA LEU A 30 -8.60 0.71 -4.41
C LEU A 30 -8.70 -0.70 -3.83
N LYS A 31 -8.58 -1.69 -4.71
CA LYS A 31 -8.50 -3.11 -4.36
C LYS A 31 -7.11 -3.61 -4.73
N LEU A 32 -6.39 -4.13 -3.76
CA LEU A 32 -5.13 -4.84 -4.02
C LEU A 32 -5.47 -6.29 -4.39
N THR A 33 -4.91 -6.79 -5.49
CA THR A 33 -5.02 -8.19 -5.91
C THR A 33 -3.69 -8.89 -5.69
N ASN A 34 -3.71 -10.21 -5.53
CA ASN A 34 -2.48 -10.99 -5.41
C ASN A 34 -1.56 -10.78 -6.63
N ASP A 35 -2.13 -10.79 -7.84
CA ASP A 35 -1.40 -10.52 -9.08
C ASP A 35 -0.69 -9.16 -9.04
N PHE A 36 -1.35 -8.12 -8.52
CA PHE A 36 -0.74 -6.80 -8.36
C PHE A 36 0.40 -6.82 -7.33
N LEU A 37 0.21 -7.53 -6.21
CA LEU A 37 1.24 -7.64 -5.17
C LEU A 37 2.47 -8.42 -5.68
N GLU A 38 2.27 -9.49 -6.44
CA GLU A 38 3.34 -10.25 -7.10
C GLU A 38 4.12 -9.36 -8.08
N GLU A 39 3.41 -8.56 -8.89
CA GLU A 39 4.05 -7.60 -9.81
C GLU A 39 4.88 -6.55 -9.06
N VAL A 40 4.36 -6.03 -7.93
CA VAL A 40 5.11 -5.10 -7.07
C VAL A 40 6.39 -5.77 -6.56
N VAL A 41 6.32 -6.99 -6.05
CA VAL A 41 7.49 -7.73 -5.56
C VAL A 41 8.54 -7.92 -6.66
N GLU A 42 8.12 -8.31 -7.88
CA GLU A 42 9.05 -8.45 -9.01
C GLU A 42 9.72 -7.14 -9.38
N LYS A 43 8.97 -6.04 -9.45
CA LYS A 43 9.53 -4.71 -9.76
C LYS A 43 10.50 -4.23 -8.70
N GLN A 44 10.23 -4.49 -7.41
CA GLN A 44 11.10 -4.08 -6.31
C GLN A 44 12.46 -4.78 -6.32
N LYS A 45 12.56 -6.01 -6.86
CA LYS A 45 13.85 -6.73 -6.97
C LYS A 45 14.89 -5.99 -7.80
N TYR A 46 14.46 -5.17 -8.75
CA TYR A 46 15.34 -4.43 -9.66
C TYR A 46 15.50 -2.95 -9.27
N ASP A 47 14.78 -2.47 -8.24
CA ASP A 47 14.91 -1.09 -7.78
C ASP A 47 16.19 -0.92 -6.95
N ALA A 48 17.15 -0.19 -7.50
CA ALA A 48 18.45 0.03 -6.88
C ALA A 48 18.37 0.74 -5.51
N ARG A 49 17.38 1.61 -5.30
CA ARG A 49 17.20 2.30 -4.01
C ARG A 49 16.68 1.31 -2.97
N LEU A 50 15.69 0.50 -3.32
CA LEU A 50 15.14 -0.52 -2.41
C LEU A 50 16.16 -1.59 -2.07
N LEU A 51 16.96 -2.05 -3.04
CA LEU A 51 18.07 -2.96 -2.79
C LEU A 51 19.07 -2.37 -1.78
N LYS A 52 19.46 -1.10 -1.96
CA LYS A 52 20.36 -0.41 -1.03
C LYS A 52 19.77 -0.34 0.38
N TYR A 53 18.48 0.02 0.51
CA TYR A 53 17.83 0.07 1.82
C TYR A 53 17.72 -1.31 2.46
N LYS A 54 17.38 -2.34 1.68
CA LYS A 54 17.35 -3.72 2.14
C LYS A 54 18.70 -4.14 2.72
N THR A 55 19.79 -3.87 2.01
CA THR A 55 21.14 -4.15 2.50
C THR A 55 21.49 -3.39 3.78
N LEU A 56 21.07 -2.12 3.90
CA LEU A 56 21.29 -1.34 5.13
C LEU A 56 20.51 -1.90 6.33
N ILE A 57 19.27 -2.31 6.12
CA ILE A 57 18.42 -2.93 7.15
C ILE A 57 19.00 -4.27 7.59
N GLU A 58 19.44 -5.11 6.64
CA GLU A 58 20.12 -6.39 6.92
C GLU A 58 21.42 -6.20 7.70
N GLN A 59 22.11 -5.07 7.51
CA GLN A 59 23.29 -4.67 8.29
C GLN A 59 22.94 -4.08 9.67
N GLY A 60 21.66 -4.01 10.03
CA GLY A 60 21.19 -3.41 11.28
C GLY A 60 21.35 -1.88 11.34
N LYS A 61 21.60 -1.22 10.20
CA LYS A 61 21.73 0.23 10.13
C LYS A 61 20.34 0.84 10.10
N LYS A 62 20.14 1.84 10.95
CA LYS A 62 18.91 2.63 10.93
C LYS A 62 18.83 3.38 9.60
N VAL A 63 17.72 3.19 8.90
CA VAL A 63 17.39 3.95 7.70
C VAL A 63 16.40 5.02 8.13
N ASP A 64 16.78 6.29 8.03
CA ASP A 64 15.83 7.39 8.18
C ASP A 64 15.02 7.48 6.88
N ILE A 65 13.81 6.90 6.89
CA ILE A 65 12.84 6.89 5.79
C ILE A 65 11.76 7.93 6.07
#